data_AF-A0A497SRY3-F1
#
_entry.id   AF-A0A497SRY3-F1
#
_cell.length_a   1.000
_cell.length_b   1.000
_cell.length_c   1.000
_cell.angle_alpha   90.00
_cell.angle_beta   90.00
_cell.angle_gamma   90.00
#
_symmetry.space_group_name_H-M   'P 1'
#
loop_
_entity.id
_entity.type
_entity.pdbx_description
1 polymer ?
#
loop_
_entity_poly.entity_id
_entity_poly.type
_entity_poly.pdbx_seq_one_letter_code
_entity_poly.pdbx_strand_id
1 'polypeptide(L)'
;MKATADIWIWIVAGIIAGLLILTLAYSYSLQMINTVTEQSVLEQYDGLYTQTNELCWSYLGTKKESNLVLNKNTLGIYLTADQYEEYNNTYLIDSILRENISSGNFMCLKLKNKKTICKELDCNARMPYLGAVPMEFSLTSLISQIKGNPESFKYDLIPKKEKDGVNITKSISNPSEPKDKKPVCPPGKSWNGIECIEG
;
A
#
# COMPACT_ATOMS: atom_id res chain seq x y z
N MET A 1 28.78 17.72 -55.88
CA MET A 1 27.62 17.43 -55.01
C MET A 1 27.90 16.21 -54.11
N LYS A 2 28.94 16.24 -53.26
CA LYS A 2 29.24 15.14 -52.30
C LYS A 2 29.09 15.56 -50.83
N ALA A 3 28.95 16.87 -50.55
CA ALA A 3 28.93 17.40 -49.19
C ALA A 3 27.58 17.24 -48.45
N THR A 4 26.48 17.00 -49.17
CA THR A 4 25.15 16.90 -48.55
C THR A 4 24.91 15.55 -47.88
N ALA A 5 25.52 14.46 -48.35
CA ALA A 5 25.35 13.13 -47.76
C ALA A 5 26.04 12.98 -46.39
N ASP A 6 27.16 13.67 -46.18
CA ASP A 6 27.97 13.57 -44.96
C ASP A 6 27.24 14.20 -43.75
N ILE A 7 26.58 15.35 -43.94
CA ILE A 7 25.84 16.04 -42.88
C ILE A 7 24.69 15.19 -42.33
N TRP A 8 23.96 14.48 -43.20
CA TRP A 8 22.84 13.63 -42.78
C TRP A 8 23.28 12.45 -41.92
N ILE A 9 24.50 11.92 -42.12
CA ILE A 9 25.02 10.81 -41.31
C ILE A 9 25.21 11.25 -39.86
N TRP A 10 25.78 12.44 -39.64
CA TRP A 10 25.96 12.98 -38.29
C TRP A 10 24.64 13.29 -37.59
N ILE A 11 23.65 13.78 -38.34
CA ILE A 11 22.30 14.03 -37.80
C ILE A 11 21.67 12.70 -37.34
N VAL A 12 21.71 11.68 -38.18
CA VAL A 12 21.15 10.36 -37.84
C VAL A 12 21.90 9.73 -36.66
N ALA A 13 23.23 9.81 -36.63
CA ALA A 13 24.04 9.32 -35.52
C ALA A 13 23.70 10.03 -34.19
N GLY A 14 23.48 11.35 -34.22
CA GLY A 14 23.06 12.14 -33.06
C GLY A 14 21.68 11.73 -32.53
N ILE A 15 20.72 11.47 -33.42
CA ILE A 15 19.38 11.01 -33.04
C ILE A 15 19.45 9.64 -32.38
N ILE A 16 20.21 8.70 -32.96
CA ILE A 16 20.37 7.35 -32.41
C ILE A 16 21.04 7.40 -31.04
N ALA A 17 22.12 8.19 -30.90
CA ALA A 17 22.82 8.36 -29.63
C ALA A 17 21.90 8.98 -28.55
N GLY A 18 21.11 9.99 -28.91
CA GLY A 18 20.14 10.61 -28.01
C GLY A 18 19.07 9.64 -27.53
N LEU A 19 18.50 8.84 -28.44
CA LEU A 19 17.51 7.81 -28.09
C LEU A 19 18.08 6.72 -27.17
N LEU A 20 19.33 6.31 -27.39
CA LEU A 20 20.01 5.34 -26.52
C LEU A 20 20.19 5.88 -25.10
N ILE A 21 20.69 7.11 -24.95
CA ILE A 21 20.87 7.76 -23.64
C ILE A 21 19.52 7.90 -22.93
N LEU A 22 18.47 8.33 -23.66
CA LEU A 22 17.12 8.46 -23.11
C LEU A 22 16.58 7.12 -22.59
N THR A 23 16.79 6.03 -23.34
CA THR A 23 16.35 4.68 -22.96
C THR A 23 17.05 4.21 -21.68
N LEU A 24 18.37 4.45 -21.58
CA LEU A 24 19.15 4.12 -20.38
C LEU A 24 18.68 4.92 -19.17
N ALA A 25 18.52 6.24 -19.30
CA ALA A 25 18.05 7.11 -18.22
C ALA A 25 16.64 6.73 -17.74
N TYR A 26 15.76 6.34 -18.68
CA TYR A 26 14.42 5.87 -18.35
C TYR A 26 14.45 4.57 -17.55
N SER A 27 15.26 3.60 -17.98
CA SER A 27 15.38 2.32 -17.27
C SER A 27 15.92 2.49 -15.83
N TYR A 28 16.89 3.39 -15.64
CA TYR A 28 17.46 3.69 -14.33
C TYR A 28 16.44 4.35 -13.40
N SER A 29 15.68 5.32 -13.93
CA SER A 29 14.61 6.00 -13.19
C SER A 29 13.57 5.01 -12.65
N LEU A 30 13.16 4.02 -13.45
CA LEU A 30 12.19 3.00 -13.02
C LEU A 30 12.72 2.14 -11.85
N GLN A 31 14.00 1.77 -11.86
CA GLN A 31 14.61 1.01 -10.76
C GLN A 31 14.71 1.86 -9.48
N MET A 32 15.05 3.13 -9.61
CA MET A 32 15.13 4.07 -8.50
C MET A 32 13.76 4.26 -7.82
N ILE A 33 12.69 4.40 -8.60
CA ILE A 33 11.33 4.54 -8.06
C ILE A 33 10.96 3.34 -7.17
N ASN A 34 11.19 2.12 -7.65
CA ASN A 34 10.89 0.92 -6.85
C ASN A 34 11.67 0.91 -5.54
N THR A 35 12.96 1.24 -5.59
CA THR A 35 13.84 1.28 -4.41
C THR A 35 13.37 2.33 -3.39
N VAL A 36 13.04 3.54 -3.84
CA VAL A 36 12.53 4.61 -2.95
C VAL A 36 11.20 4.21 -2.31
N THR A 37 10.30 3.59 -3.08
CA THR A 37 9.02 3.13 -2.50
C THR A 37 9.20 2.01 -1.49
N GLU A 38 10.15 1.09 -1.69
CA GLU A 38 10.47 0.03 -0.72
C GLU A 38 11.05 0.63 0.56
N GLN A 39 11.95 1.61 0.47
CA GLN A 39 12.50 2.31 1.63
C GLN A 39 11.42 3.05 2.42
N SER A 40 10.50 3.72 1.73
CA SER A 40 9.38 4.39 2.40
C SER A 40 8.48 3.42 3.17
N VAL A 41 8.25 2.21 2.65
CA VAL A 41 7.49 1.17 3.39
C VAL A 41 8.25 0.70 4.62
N LEU A 42 9.57 0.51 4.52
CA LEU A 42 10.42 0.12 5.66
C LEU A 42 10.42 1.20 6.74
N GLU A 43 10.55 2.47 6.38
CA GLU A 43 10.50 3.59 7.33
C GLU A 43 9.15 3.66 8.06
N GLN A 44 8.04 3.46 7.34
CA GLN A 44 6.72 3.46 7.95
C GLN A 44 6.46 2.22 8.82
N TYR A 45 6.97 1.05 8.41
CA TYR A 45 6.97 -0.15 9.23
C TYR A 45 7.76 0.05 10.52
N ASP A 46 8.95 0.66 10.44
CA ASP A 46 9.79 0.98 11.60
C ASP A 46 9.12 2.02 12.51
N GLY A 47 8.43 2.98 11.91
CA GLY A 47 7.60 3.94 12.63
C GLY A 47 6.47 3.25 13.40
N LEU A 48 5.71 2.36 12.75
CA LEU A 48 4.63 1.60 13.37
C LEU A 48 5.14 0.70 14.51
N TYR A 49 6.26 0.01 14.26
CA TYR A 49 6.95 -0.81 15.27
C TYR A 49 7.33 0.03 16.49
N THR A 50 8.02 1.15 16.29
CA THR A 50 8.49 2.03 17.37
C THR A 50 7.32 2.59 18.16
N GLN A 51 6.25 3.04 17.48
CA GLN A 51 5.05 3.54 18.13
C GLN A 51 4.34 2.45 18.96
N THR A 52 4.28 1.22 18.44
CA THR A 52 3.69 0.08 19.16
C THR A 52 4.52 -0.23 20.41
N ASN A 53 5.84 -0.18 20.30
CA ASN A 53 6.75 -0.45 21.41
C ASN A 53 6.71 0.65 22.47
N GLU A 54 6.65 1.92 22.08
CA GLU A 54 6.41 3.05 22.99
C GLU A 54 5.09 2.87 23.76
N LEU A 55 4.04 2.39 23.10
CA LEU A 55 2.76 2.10 23.74
C LEU A 55 2.83 0.91 24.69
N CYS A 56 3.72 -0.06 24.47
CA CYS A 56 3.91 -1.17 25.42
C CYS A 56 4.25 -0.65 26.82
N TRP A 57 5.01 0.44 26.92
CA TRP A 57 5.43 1.09 28.16
C TRP A 57 4.54 2.26 28.62
N SER A 58 3.50 2.60 27.85
CA SER A 58 2.60 3.71 28.19
C SER A 58 1.51 3.30 29.17
N TYR A 59 0.77 4.30 29.69
CA TYR A 59 -0.39 4.07 30.53
C TYR A 59 -1.54 3.41 29.75
N LEU A 60 -2.40 2.67 30.47
CA LEU A 60 -3.59 2.05 29.90
C LEU A 60 -4.50 3.11 29.27
N GLY A 61 -4.99 2.82 28.06
CA GLY A 61 -5.89 3.71 27.33
C GLY A 61 -5.19 4.80 26.51
N THR A 62 -3.87 4.95 26.60
CA THR A 62 -3.11 5.80 25.68
C THR A 62 -3.30 5.32 24.24
N LYS A 63 -3.54 6.27 23.34
CA LYS A 63 -3.74 6.05 21.91
C LYS A 63 -2.78 6.92 21.12
N LYS A 64 -2.34 6.43 19.97
CA LYS A 64 -1.54 7.20 19.01
C LYS A 64 -2.13 6.96 17.62
N GLU A 65 -2.39 8.03 16.87
CA GLU A 65 -2.83 7.90 15.48
C GLU A 65 -1.62 7.71 14.58
N SER A 66 -1.74 6.81 13.61
CA SER A 66 -0.67 6.49 12.66
C SER A 66 -1.27 6.35 11.27
N ASN A 67 -0.63 6.96 10.28
CA ASN A 67 -1.01 6.85 8.88
C ASN A 67 0.01 5.97 8.18
N LEU A 68 -0.44 4.83 7.65
CA LEU A 68 0.40 3.87 6.96
C LEU A 68 0.03 3.81 5.48
N VAL A 69 0.98 4.07 4.60
CA VAL A 69 0.86 4.07 3.15
C VAL A 69 1.73 2.95 2.60
N LEU A 70 1.09 1.88 2.16
CA LEU A 70 1.75 0.71 1.59
C LEU A 70 1.81 0.81 0.07
N ASN A 71 2.91 0.35 -0.52
CA ASN A 71 3.03 0.20 -1.96
C ASN A 71 2.46 -1.15 -2.41
N LYS A 72 2.20 -1.30 -3.72
CA LYS A 72 1.75 -2.56 -4.34
C LYS A 72 2.65 -3.79 -4.11
N ASN A 73 3.91 -3.57 -3.71
CA ASN A 73 4.88 -4.65 -3.46
C ASN A 73 4.81 -5.19 -2.04
N THR A 74 4.00 -4.57 -1.16
CA THR A 74 3.83 -5.00 0.23
C THR A 74 2.79 -6.10 0.29
N LEU A 75 3.22 -7.34 0.51
CA LEU A 75 2.32 -8.50 0.56
C LEU A 75 1.56 -8.59 1.88
N GLY A 76 2.19 -8.21 2.99
CA GLY A 76 1.57 -8.31 4.30
C GLY A 76 2.40 -7.66 5.40
N ILE A 77 1.72 -7.05 6.37
CA ILE A 77 2.21 -6.70 7.70
C ILE A 77 1.28 -7.38 8.69
N TYR A 78 1.85 -8.15 9.61
CA TYR A 78 1.12 -9.00 10.54
C TYR A 78 1.91 -9.24 11.83
N LEU A 79 1.22 -9.77 12.84
CA LEU A 79 1.82 -10.21 14.09
C LEU A 79 1.84 -11.73 14.18
N THR A 80 2.92 -12.28 14.72
CA THR A 80 3.09 -13.72 14.97
C THR A 80 3.75 -13.95 16.33
N ALA A 81 3.56 -15.15 16.89
CA ALA A 81 4.26 -15.62 18.07
C ALA A 81 5.70 -16.06 17.79
N ASP A 82 6.08 -16.35 16.53
CA ASP A 82 7.40 -16.83 16.13
C ASP A 82 7.97 -16.03 14.95
N GLN A 83 9.20 -15.54 15.07
CA GLN A 83 9.93 -14.82 14.02
C GLN A 83 10.14 -15.63 12.73
N TYR A 84 10.06 -16.95 12.79
CA TYR A 84 10.27 -17.84 11.64
C TYR A 84 8.97 -18.27 10.96
N GLU A 85 7.81 -17.85 11.48
CA GLU A 85 6.53 -18.16 10.85
C GLU A 85 6.38 -17.36 9.56
N GLU A 86 6.35 -18.06 8.41
CA GLU A 86 6.13 -17.45 7.11
C GLU A 86 4.77 -17.87 6.53
N TYR A 87 3.97 -16.87 6.16
CA TYR A 87 2.71 -17.09 5.47
C TYR A 87 2.85 -17.02 3.96
N ASN A 88 2.10 -17.88 3.27
CA ASN A 88 1.97 -17.82 1.82
C ASN A 88 1.18 -16.56 1.39
N ASN A 89 1.49 -16.03 0.21
CA ASN A 89 0.86 -14.86 -0.38
C ASN A 89 -0.67 -14.99 -0.46
N THR A 90 -1.18 -16.15 -0.87
CA THR A 90 -2.63 -16.39 -0.97
C THR A 90 -3.33 -16.28 0.39
N TYR A 91 -2.70 -16.79 1.45
CA TYR A 91 -3.22 -16.71 2.81
C TYR A 91 -3.22 -15.27 3.33
N LEU A 92 -2.15 -14.51 3.06
CA LEU A 92 -2.08 -13.10 3.44
C LEU A 92 -3.18 -12.28 2.75
N ILE A 93 -3.38 -12.48 1.44
CA ILE A 93 -4.42 -11.77 0.69
C ILE A 93 -5.81 -12.09 1.23
N ASP A 94 -6.15 -13.37 1.43
CA ASP A 94 -7.44 -13.78 1.98
C ASP A 94 -7.65 -13.22 3.41
N SER A 95 -6.59 -13.20 4.23
CA SER A 95 -6.64 -12.65 5.58
C SER A 95 -6.83 -11.12 5.61
N ILE A 96 -6.24 -10.39 4.66
CA ILE A 96 -6.46 -8.94 4.51
C ILE A 96 -7.90 -8.67 4.06
N LEU A 97 -8.39 -9.43 3.07
CA LEU A 97 -9.75 -9.28 2.53
C LEU A 97 -10.84 -9.59 3.57
N ARG A 98 -10.62 -10.59 4.43
CA ARG A 98 -11.54 -10.97 5.50
C ARG A 98 -11.37 -10.14 6.77
N GLU A 99 -10.43 -9.20 6.79
CA GLU A 99 -10.06 -8.41 7.97
C GLU A 99 -9.73 -9.28 9.20
N ASN A 100 -9.08 -10.42 8.97
CA ASN A 100 -8.65 -11.29 10.05
C ASN A 100 -7.70 -10.53 10.99
N ILE A 101 -7.73 -10.90 12.27
CA ILE A 101 -6.85 -10.31 13.29
C ILE A 101 -5.66 -11.24 13.49
N SER A 102 -4.46 -10.68 13.41
CA SER A 102 -3.20 -11.31 13.80
C SER A 102 -2.81 -10.91 15.22
N SER A 103 -2.07 -11.76 15.92
CA SER A 103 -1.62 -11.50 17.29
C SER A 103 -0.29 -12.17 17.60
N GLY A 104 0.54 -11.52 18.41
CA GLY A 104 1.81 -12.08 18.84
C GLY A 104 2.80 -11.02 19.30
N ASN A 105 4.04 -11.44 19.50
CA ASN A 105 5.13 -10.60 20.01
C ASN A 105 6.11 -10.20 18.89
N PHE A 106 5.98 -10.74 17.68
CA PHE A 106 6.80 -10.37 16.53
C PHE A 106 5.95 -9.66 15.49
N MET A 107 6.36 -8.46 15.09
CA MET A 107 5.77 -7.74 13.97
C MET A 107 6.57 -8.03 12.71
N CYS A 108 5.92 -8.61 11.71
CA CYS A 108 6.55 -9.07 10.49
C CYS A 108 6.04 -8.29 9.27
N LEU A 109 6.95 -8.03 8.33
CA LEU A 109 6.73 -7.40 7.04
C LEU A 109 7.16 -8.37 5.93
N LYS A 110 6.26 -8.66 4.99
CA LYS A 110 6.54 -9.43 3.77
C LYS A 110 6.45 -8.52 2.56
N LEU A 111 7.56 -8.37 1.85
CA LEU A 111 7.63 -7.71 0.54
C LEU A 111 7.73 -8.76 -0.57
N LYS A 112 7.21 -8.42 -1.76
CA LYS A 112 7.25 -9.29 -2.94
C LYS A 112 8.70 -9.64 -3.32
N ASN A 113 9.00 -10.92 -3.48
CA ASN A 113 10.32 -11.45 -3.85
C ASN A 113 11.46 -11.08 -2.86
N LYS A 114 11.13 -10.78 -1.60
CA LYS A 114 12.11 -10.50 -0.54
C LYS A 114 11.88 -11.43 0.65
N LYS A 115 12.92 -11.56 1.48
CA LYS A 115 12.82 -12.26 2.76
C LYS A 115 11.89 -11.47 3.70
N THR A 116 11.13 -12.19 4.52
CA THR A 116 10.33 -11.59 5.60
C THR A 116 11.24 -10.90 6.60
N ILE A 117 10.87 -9.70 7.04
CA ILE A 117 11.57 -8.95 8.09
C ILE A 117 10.66 -8.97 9.31
N CYS A 118 11.16 -9.47 10.44
CA CYS A 118 10.42 -9.53 11.69
C CYS A 118 11.19 -8.81 12.80
N LYS A 119 10.47 -8.10 13.66
CA LYS A 119 11.02 -7.41 14.84
C LYS A 119 10.21 -7.79 16.08
N GLU A 120 10.91 -8.06 17.17
CA GLU A 120 10.31 -8.40 18.47
C GLU A 120 9.78 -7.15 19.18
N LEU A 121 8.57 -7.22 19.69
CA LEU A 121 7.88 -6.20 20.48
C LEU A 121 8.05 -6.49 21.97
N ASP A 122 8.10 -5.44 22.79
CA ASP A 122 8.22 -5.56 24.25
C ASP A 122 6.93 -6.10 24.93
N CYS A 123 5.83 -6.20 24.18
CA CYS A 123 4.58 -6.75 24.66
C CYS A 123 3.80 -7.45 23.54
N ASN A 124 2.81 -8.28 23.91
CA ASN A 124 1.90 -8.86 22.94
C ASN A 124 1.09 -7.75 22.27
N ALA A 125 0.91 -7.86 20.96
CA ALA A 125 0.07 -6.96 20.20
C ALA A 125 -0.98 -7.73 19.39
N ARG A 126 -2.05 -7.03 19.02
CA ARG A 126 -3.09 -7.51 18.11
C ARG A 126 -3.33 -6.48 17.03
N MET A 127 -3.37 -6.90 15.78
CA MET A 127 -3.62 -6.01 14.64
C MET A 127 -4.27 -6.77 13.48
N PRO A 128 -5.11 -6.11 12.67
CA PRO A 128 -5.57 -6.71 11.42
C PRO A 128 -4.40 -6.92 10.47
N TYR A 129 -4.48 -7.92 9.60
CA TYR A 129 -3.53 -8.05 8.50
C TYR A 129 -3.62 -6.81 7.59
N LEU A 130 -2.47 -6.22 7.25
CA LEU A 130 -2.37 -5.06 6.36
C LEU A 130 -1.55 -5.44 5.12
N GLY A 131 -1.86 -4.92 3.94
CA GLY A 131 -1.07 -5.21 2.75
C GLY A 131 -1.75 -4.77 1.46
N ALA A 132 -1.02 -4.78 0.36
CA ALA A 132 -1.59 -4.49 -0.95
C ALA A 132 -2.51 -5.64 -1.39
N VAL A 133 -3.79 -5.32 -1.61
CA VAL A 133 -4.74 -6.26 -2.20
C VAL A 133 -4.71 -6.07 -3.72
N PRO A 134 -4.48 -7.13 -4.51
CA PRO A 134 -4.40 -7.00 -5.96
C PRO A 134 -5.69 -6.44 -6.58
N MET A 135 -5.50 -5.59 -7.60
CA MET A 135 -6.54 -4.85 -8.34
C MET A 135 -7.69 -5.70 -8.91
N GLU A 136 -7.47 -7.00 -9.13
CA GLU A 136 -8.48 -7.94 -9.65
C GLU A 136 -9.74 -7.98 -8.77
N PHE A 137 -9.66 -7.49 -7.53
CA PHE A 137 -10.75 -7.43 -6.57
C PHE A 137 -11.32 -6.01 -6.35
N SER A 138 -10.86 -4.98 -7.08
CA SER A 138 -11.30 -3.59 -6.87
C SER A 138 -11.43 -2.78 -8.17
N LEU A 139 -12.66 -2.50 -8.61
CA LEU A 139 -12.95 -1.68 -9.81
C LEU A 139 -12.36 -0.26 -9.74
N THR A 140 -12.15 0.27 -8.53
CA THR A 140 -11.62 1.62 -8.26
C THR A 140 -10.14 1.75 -8.62
N SER A 141 -9.41 0.64 -8.58
CA SER A 141 -7.98 0.58 -8.86
C SER A 141 -7.63 0.71 -10.35
N LEU A 142 -8.55 0.29 -11.24
CA LEU A 142 -8.42 0.51 -12.68
C LEU A 142 -8.46 2.02 -13.04
N ILE A 143 -9.19 2.82 -12.28
CA ILE A 143 -9.34 4.26 -12.53
C ILE A 143 -8.09 5.04 -12.09
N SER A 144 -7.42 4.63 -11.00
CA SER A 144 -6.19 5.28 -10.53
C SER A 144 -5.00 5.00 -11.44
N GLN A 145 -4.95 3.83 -12.07
CA GLN A 145 -3.91 3.44 -13.02
C GLN A 145 -3.93 4.30 -14.29
N ILE A 146 -5.11 4.71 -14.75
CA ILE A 146 -5.28 5.60 -15.91
C ILE A 146 -4.74 7.02 -15.62
N LYS A 147 -4.72 7.44 -14.35
CA LYS A 147 -4.20 8.76 -13.93
C LYS A 147 -2.69 8.78 -13.68
N GLY A 148 -1.98 7.67 -13.84
CA GLY A 148 -0.52 7.60 -13.63
C GLY A 148 -0.07 7.71 -12.17
N ASN A 149 -0.97 7.60 -11.20
CA ASN A 149 -0.60 7.58 -9.79
C ASN A 149 -0.09 6.17 -9.41
N PRO A 150 1.05 6.07 -8.68
CA PRO A 150 1.48 4.80 -8.14
C PRO A 150 0.41 4.25 -7.19
N GLU A 151 0.05 2.99 -7.40
CA GLU A 151 -0.90 2.28 -6.56
C GLU A 151 -0.39 2.25 -5.12
N SER A 152 -1.11 2.96 -4.24
CA SER A 152 -0.80 3.08 -2.82
C SER A 152 -2.05 2.78 -1.99
N PHE A 153 -1.84 2.03 -0.92
CA PHE A 153 -2.89 1.58 0.00
C PHE A 153 -2.71 2.32 1.31
N LYS A 154 -3.67 3.20 1.65
CA LYS A 154 -3.61 4.01 2.86
C LYS A 154 -4.42 3.35 3.96
N TYR A 155 -3.84 3.25 5.14
CA TYR A 155 -4.43 2.72 6.36
C TYR A 155 -4.25 3.73 7.47
N ASP A 156 -5.37 4.22 7.98
CA ASP A 156 -5.37 5.03 9.18
C ASP A 156 -5.50 4.05 10.35
N LEU A 157 -4.49 3.99 11.21
CA LEU A 157 -4.39 3.05 12.31
C LEU A 157 -4.43 3.79 13.65
N ILE A 158 -5.09 3.18 14.62
CA ILE A 158 -5.16 3.66 16.00
C ILE A 158 -4.63 2.57 16.93
N PRO A 159 -3.30 2.46 17.09
CA PRO A 159 -2.70 1.75 18.20
C PRO A 159 -3.20 2.27 19.55
N LYS A 160 -3.66 1.36 20.41
CA LYS A 160 -4.15 1.65 21.76
C LYS A 160 -3.56 0.66 22.77
N LYS A 161 -3.04 1.18 23.88
CA LYS A 161 -2.59 0.34 25.00
C LYS A 161 -3.78 -0.24 25.76
N GLU A 162 -3.83 -1.56 25.86
CA GLU A 162 -4.80 -2.35 26.64
C GLU A 162 -4.11 -3.14 27.77
N LYS A 163 -4.88 -3.86 28.58
CA LYS A 163 -4.36 -4.61 29.73
C LYS A 163 -3.34 -5.69 29.32
N ASP A 164 -3.65 -6.40 28.25
CA ASP A 164 -2.88 -7.57 27.82
C ASP A 164 -1.84 -7.26 26.74
N GLY A 165 -1.70 -5.99 26.34
CA GLY A 165 -0.89 -5.65 25.18
C GLY A 165 -1.27 -4.36 24.46
N VAL A 166 -0.91 -4.26 23.18
CA VAL A 166 -1.32 -3.17 22.29
C VAL A 166 -2.32 -3.68 21.26
N ASN A 167 -3.46 -3.03 21.14
CA ASN A 167 -4.49 -3.34 20.15
C ASN A 167 -4.47 -2.26 19.06
N ILE A 168 -4.21 -2.64 17.82
CA ILE A 168 -4.14 -1.76 16.67
C ILE A 168 -5.41 -1.96 15.84
N THR A 169 -6.26 -0.94 15.81
CA THR A 169 -7.51 -0.95 15.03
C THR A 169 -7.42 0.00 13.84
N LYS A 170 -8.08 -0.32 12.73
CA LYS A 170 -8.27 0.67 11.65
C LYS A 170 -9.14 1.81 12.18
N SER A 171 -8.71 3.05 11.98
CA SER A 171 -9.55 4.21 12.16
C SER A 171 -10.72 4.09 11.20
N ILE A 172 -11.92 4.31 11.70
CA ILE A 172 -13.08 4.58 10.84
C ILE A 172 -12.92 6.04 10.37
N SER A 173 -11.83 6.35 9.66
CA SER A 173 -11.88 7.50 8.78
C SER A 173 -12.94 7.12 7.77
N ASN A 174 -14.06 7.84 7.79
CA ASN A 174 -15.16 7.63 6.85
C ASN A 174 -14.52 7.40 5.48
N PRO A 175 -14.65 6.19 4.91
CA PRO A 175 -14.06 5.96 3.61
C PRO A 175 -14.67 7.03 2.74
N SER A 176 -13.83 7.85 2.14
CA SER A 176 -14.21 8.70 1.03
C SER A 176 -14.53 7.85 -0.22
N GLU A 177 -15.01 6.62 -0.01
CA GLU A 177 -16.09 6.11 -0.82
C GLU A 177 -17.27 7.08 -0.69
N PRO A 178 -17.79 7.61 -1.79
CA PRO A 178 -19.14 8.14 -1.78
C PRO A 178 -20.08 6.96 -1.45
N LYS A 179 -20.33 6.72 -0.16
CA LYS A 179 -21.50 5.99 0.29
C LYS A 179 -22.70 6.76 -0.29
N ASP A 180 -23.40 6.13 -1.22
CA ASP A 180 -24.66 6.61 -1.76
C ASP A 180 -24.64 8.00 -2.41
N LYS A 181 -23.92 8.17 -3.53
CA LYS A 181 -24.60 8.89 -4.61
C LYS A 181 -25.57 7.90 -5.25
N LYS A 182 -26.83 7.90 -4.77
CA LYS A 182 -27.94 7.35 -5.56
C LYS A 182 -27.79 7.91 -6.99
N PRO A 183 -27.85 7.08 -8.03
CA PRO A 183 -27.74 7.58 -9.40
C PRO A 183 -28.81 8.65 -9.63
N VAL A 184 -28.41 9.79 -10.18
CA VAL A 184 -29.37 10.80 -10.65
C VAL A 184 -30.07 10.19 -11.85
N CYS A 185 -31.33 9.84 -11.68
CA CYS A 185 -32.16 9.31 -12.76
C CYS A 185 -33.01 10.45 -13.35
N PRO A 186 -33.35 10.39 -14.65
CA PRO A 186 -34.33 11.30 -15.23
C PRO A 186 -35.68 11.17 -14.48
N PRO A 187 -36.45 12.26 -14.35
CA PRO A 187 -37.68 12.29 -13.57
C PRO A 187 -38.65 11.17 -14.00
N GLY A 188 -39.17 10.44 -13.01
CA GLY A 188 -40.20 9.42 -13.22
C GLY A 188 -39.75 7.98 -13.46
N LYS A 189 -38.49 7.60 -13.18
CA LYS A 189 -38.05 6.19 -13.26
C LYS A 189 -37.35 5.70 -11.99
N SER A 190 -37.79 4.55 -11.50
CA SER A 190 -37.01 3.69 -10.60
C SER A 190 -36.12 2.76 -11.42
N TRP A 191 -34.94 2.43 -10.89
CA TRP A 191 -34.06 1.41 -11.48
C TRP A 191 -34.01 0.23 -10.52
N ASN A 192 -34.46 -0.95 -10.96
CA ASN A 192 -34.56 -2.17 -10.15
C ASN A 192 -35.28 -2.01 -8.79
N GLY A 193 -36.37 -1.24 -8.75
CA GLY A 193 -37.21 -1.14 -7.55
C GLY A 193 -36.62 -0.27 -6.42
N ILE A 194 -35.55 0.47 -6.69
CA ILE A 194 -34.98 1.45 -5.75
C ILE A 194 -35.48 2.85 -6.13
N GLU A 195 -36.04 3.59 -5.17
CA GLU A 195 -36.47 4.99 -5.36
C GLU A 195 -35.25 5.93 -5.43
N CYS A 196 -35.13 6.60 -6.56
CA CYS A 196 -34.11 7.61 -6.83
C CYS A 196 -34.48 8.96 -6.20
N ILE A 197 -33.47 9.82 -5.96
CA ILE A 197 -33.68 11.19 -5.49
C ILE A 197 -33.94 12.06 -6.73
N GLU A 198 -34.98 12.89 -6.72
CA GLU A 198 -35.21 13.88 -7.77
C GLU A 198 -34.04 14.90 -7.76
N GLY A 199 -33.38 15.04 -8.91
CA GLY A 199 -32.31 16.01 -9.13
C GLY A 199 -32.84 17.35 -9.62
#